data_AF-A0A442UHA9-F1
#
_entry.id   AF-A0A442UHA9-F1
#
_cell.length_a   1.000
_cell.length_b   1.000
_cell.length_c   1.000
_cell.angle_alpha   90.00
_cell.angle_beta   90.00
_cell.angle_gamma   90.00
#
_symmetry.space_group_name_H-M   'P 1'
#
loop_
_entity.id
_entity.type
_entity.pdbx_description
1 polymer ?
#
loop_
_entity_poly.entity_id
_entity_poly.type
_entity_poly.pdbx_seq_one_letter_code
_entity_poly.pdbx_strand_id
1 'polypeptide(L)' 'MALRASFRTWAKENRFDNDAAELCLAHVVGTKTQQSYDRAEMLEERTKILRAWGDYCTGVSNVVPLQVAA' A
#
# COMPACT_ATOMS: atom_id res chain seq x y z
N MET A 1 -5.01 7.16 15.17
CA MET A 1 -6.04 6.51 14.32
C MET A 1 -6.30 7.22 12.97
N ALA A 2 -5.64 8.34 12.62
CA ALA A 2 -5.82 8.98 11.31
C ALA A 2 -5.05 8.27 10.16
N LEU A 3 -3.78 7.90 10.39
CA LEU A 3 -2.91 7.36 9.32
C LEU A 3 -3.41 6.05 8.70
N ARG A 4 -4.02 5.18 9.52
CA ARG A 4 -4.57 3.88 9.08
C ARG A 4 -5.83 4.05 8.24
N ALA A 5 -6.67 5.04 8.58
CA ALA A 5 -7.87 5.37 7.82
C ALA A 5 -7.50 5.99 6.46
N SER A 6 -6.55 6.93 6.45
CA SER A 6 -6.02 7.53 5.21
C SER A 6 -5.40 6.49 4.29
N PHE A 7 -4.59 5.57 4.82
CA PHE A 7 -4.03 4.45 4.05
C PHE A 7 -5.13 3.57 3.44
N ARG A 8 -6.19 3.24 4.22
CA ARG A 8 -7.28 2.37 3.74
C ARG A 8 -8.10 3.02 2.63
N THR A 9 -8.37 4.32 2.75
CA THR A 9 -9.06 5.08 1.70
C THR A 9 -8.20 5.16 0.44
N TRP A 10 -6.93 5.53 0.57
CA TRP A 10 -5.99 5.60 -0.55
C TRP A 10 -5.82 4.25 -1.26
N ALA A 11 -5.68 3.16 -0.50
CA ALA A 11 -5.53 1.82 -1.09
C ALA A 11 -6.75 1.42 -1.91
N LYS A 12 -7.96 1.78 -1.44
CA LYS A 12 -9.21 1.56 -2.16
C LYS A 12 -9.31 2.40 -3.44
N GLU A 13 -8.89 3.66 -3.38
CA GLU A 13 -8.87 4.55 -4.56
C GLU A 13 -7.90 4.06 -5.65
N ASN A 14 -6.77 3.48 -5.24
CA ASN A 14 -5.77 2.91 -6.15
C ASN A 14 -6.09 1.48 -6.60
N ARG A 15 -7.29 0.96 -6.28
CA ARG A 15 -7.77 -0.39 -6.65
C ARG A 15 -6.88 -1.54 -6.18
N PHE A 16 -6.20 -1.37 -5.04
CA PHE A 16 -5.49 -2.48 -4.40
C PHE A 16 -6.46 -3.44 -3.73
N ASP A 17 -6.02 -4.69 -3.58
CA ASP A 17 -6.79 -5.71 -2.89
C ASP A 17 -7.04 -5.35 -1.42
N ASN A 18 -8.28 -5.54 -0.96
CA ASN A 18 -8.69 -5.11 0.38
C ASN A 18 -8.04 -5.98 1.47
N ASP A 19 -7.96 -7.28 1.23
CA ASP A 19 -7.38 -8.25 2.15
C ASP A 19 -5.86 -7.98 2.28
N ALA A 20 -5.18 -7.72 1.15
CA ALA A 20 -3.78 -7.33 1.14
C ALA A 20 -3.52 -6.02 1.91
N ALA A 21 -4.39 -5.01 1.76
CA ALA A 21 -4.29 -3.75 2.50
C ALA A 21 -4.56 -3.95 4.00
N GLU A 22 -5.49 -4.81 4.38
CA GLU A 22 -5.78 -5.12 5.79
C GLU A 22 -4.65 -5.92 6.45
N LEU A 23 -4.02 -6.85 5.72
CA LEU A 23 -2.82 -7.55 6.18
C LEU A 23 -1.62 -6.60 6.36
N CYS A 24 -1.47 -5.56 5.52
CA CYS A 24 -0.45 -4.52 5.73
C CYS A 24 -0.64 -3.79 7.07
N LEU A 25 -1.88 -3.68 7.53
CA LEU A 25 -2.24 -3.09 8.81
C LEU A 25 -2.08 -4.08 9.99
N ALA A 26 -1.58 -5.30 9.74
CA ALA A 26 -1.54 -6.40 10.69
C ALA A 26 -2.93 -6.77 11.27
N HIS A 27 -3.99 -6.52 10.50
CA HIS A 27 -5.30 -7.07 10.83
C HIS A 27 -5.32 -8.56 10.49
N VAL A 28 -6.05 -9.34 11.30
CA VAL A 28 -6.32 -10.74 10.99
C VAL A 28 -7.46 -10.78 9.99
N VAL A 29 -7.19 -11.21 8.77
CA VAL A 29 -8.19 -11.39 7.72
C VAL A 29 -8.29 -12.87 7.36
N GLY A 30 -9.51 -13.33 7.06
CA GLY A 30 -9.80 -14.70 6.63
C GLY A 30 -9.89 -15.77 7.74
N THR A 31 -10.35 -16.95 7.35
CA THR A 31 -10.40 -18.16 8.20
C THR A 31 -9.04 -18.87 8.23
N LYS A 32 -8.78 -19.70 9.25
CA LYS A 32 -7.50 -20.43 9.47
C LYS A 32 -6.96 -21.15 8.21
N THR A 33 -7.86 -21.61 7.33
CA THR A 33 -7.52 -22.41 6.15
C THR A 33 -7.01 -21.54 4.98
N GLN A 34 -7.57 -20.36 4.75
CA GLN A 34 -7.10 -19.42 3.72
C GLN A 34 -5.72 -18.86 4.06
N GLN A 35 -5.47 -18.55 5.34
CA GLN A 35 -4.19 -17.98 5.81
C GLN A 35 -2.94 -18.84 5.52
N SER A 36 -3.08 -20.15 5.27
CA SER A 36 -1.92 -21.01 4.99
C SER A 36 -1.48 -20.97 3.52
N TYR A 37 -2.41 -20.73 2.59
CA TYR A 37 -2.10 -20.61 1.16
C TYR A 37 -1.90 -19.13 0.75
N ASP A 38 -2.65 -18.18 1.32
CA ASP A 38 -2.56 -16.74 1.02
C ASP A 38 -1.28 -16.06 1.54
N ARG A 39 -0.71 -16.53 2.65
CA ARG A 39 0.41 -15.84 3.32
C ARG A 39 1.65 -15.68 2.44
N ALA A 40 1.88 -16.62 1.53
CA ALA A 40 2.99 -16.56 0.57
C ALA A 40 2.64 -15.66 -0.62
N GLU A 41 1.43 -15.79 -1.18
CA GLU A 41 0.97 -15.06 -2.37
C GLU A 41 0.83 -13.55 -2.09
N MET A 42 0.39 -13.17 -0.90
CA MET A 42 0.15 -11.76 -0.58
C MET A 42 1.40 -11.00 -0.11
N LEU A 43 2.56 -11.63 0.09
CA LEU A 43 3.79 -10.92 0.45
C LEU A 43 4.20 -9.92 -0.64
N GLU A 44 4.10 -10.34 -1.90
CA GLU A 44 4.47 -9.53 -3.05
C GLU A 44 3.51 -8.35 -3.22
N GLU A 45 2.20 -8.59 -3.13
CA GLU A 45 1.18 -7.54 -3.19
C GLU A 45 1.31 -6.53 -2.04
N ARG A 46 1.53 -7.01 -0.81
CA ARG A 46 1.78 -6.12 0.34
C ARG A 46 3.03 -5.27 0.14
N THR A 47 4.07 -5.83 -0.46
CA THR A 47 5.29 -5.08 -0.78
C THR A 47 5.02 -3.98 -1.81
N LYS A 48 4.23 -4.26 -2.85
CA LYS A 48 3.83 -3.26 -3.85
C LYS A 48 3.00 -2.14 -3.22
N ILE A 49 1.99 -2.50 -2.41
CA ILE A 49 1.11 -1.55 -1.72
C ILE A 49 1.92 -0.63 -0.81
N LEU A 50 2.81 -1.18 0.03
CA LEU A 50 3.61 -0.40 0.97
C LEU A 50 4.65 0.48 0.26
N ARG A 51 5.23 0.03 -0.85
CA ARG A 51 6.13 0.85 -1.67
C ARG A 51 5.38 2.01 -2.31
N ALA A 52 4.25 1.76 -2.95
CA ALA A 52 3.44 2.80 -3.58
C ALA A 52 2.89 3.80 -2.55
N TRP A 53 2.53 3.33 -1.36
CA TRP A 53 2.12 4.20 -0.26
C TRP A 53 3.28 5.08 0.23
N GLY A 54 4.48 4.51 0.37
CA GLY A 54 5.69 5.26 0.72
C GLY A 54 6.00 6.36 -0.29
N ASP A 55 5.92 6.05 -1.58
CA ASP A 55 6.10 7.00 -2.68
C ASP A 55 5.07 8.13 -2.63
N TYR A 56 3.80 7.79 -2.40
CA TYR A 56 2.71 8.76 -2.22
C TYR A 56 2.95 9.69 -1.02
N CYS A 57 3.38 9.15 0.14
CA CYS A 57 3.63 9.95 1.34
C CYS A 57 4.86 10.85 1.23
N THR A 58 5.89 10.39 0.53
CA THR A 58 7.15 11.15 0.36
C THR A 58 7.09 12.09 -0.83
N GLY A 59 6.04 11.98 -1.65
CA GLY A 59 5.83 12.84 -2.80
C GLY A 59 6.99 12.78 -3.79
N VAL A 60 7.61 11.59 -3.97
CA VAL A 60 8.73 11.38 -4.90
C VAL A 60 8.24 11.50 -6.34
N SER A 61 7.90 12.73 -6.70
CA SER A 61 7.75 13.13 -8.07
C SER A 61 9.17 13.21 -8.61
N ASN A 62 9.54 12.33 -9.53
CA ASN A 62 10.79 12.42 -10.31
C ASN A 62 10.76 13.63 -11.28
N VAL A 63 10.23 14.76 -10.81
CA VAL A 63 10.04 16.00 -11.54
C VAL A 63 11.21 16.88 -11.14
N VAL A 64 12.29 16.79 -11.90
CA VAL A 64 13.41 17.74 -11.79
C VAL A 64 12.90 19.08 -12.32
N PRO A 65 12.85 20.16 -11.51
CA PRO A 65 12.50 21.48 -12.02
C PRO A 65 13.59 21.91 -13.01
N LEU A 66 13.19 22.18 -14.26
CA LEU A 66 14.06 22.78 -15.25
C LEU A 66 14.45 24.18 -14.75
N GLN A 67 15.70 24.35 -14.30
CA GLN A 67 16.23 25.67 -13.99
C GLN A 67 16.26 26.49 -15.28
N VAL A 68 15.39 27.49 -15.38
CA VAL A 68 15.52 28.52 -16.42
C VAL A 68 16.72 29.39 -16.04
N ALA A 69 17.81 29.24 -16.78
CA ALA A 69 18.96 30.14 -16.66
C ALA A 69 18.51 31.53 -17.13
N ALA A 70 18.71 32.52 -16.25
CA ALA A 70 18.50 33.94 -16.53
C ALA A 70 19.65 34.51 -17.37
#